data_AF-A0A1R1XDV7-F1
#
_entry.id   AF-A0A1R1XDV7-F1
#
_cell.length_a   1.000
_cell.length_b   1.000
_cell.length_c   1.000
_cell.angle_alpha   90.00
_cell.angle_beta   90.00
_cell.angle_gamma   90.00
#
_symmetry.space_group_name_H-M   'P 1'
#
loop_
_entity.id
_entity.type
_entity.pdbx_description
1 polymer ?
#
loop_
_entity_poly.entity_id
_entity_poly.type
_entity_poly.pdbx_seq_one_letter_code
_entity_poly.pdbx_strand_id
1 'polypeptide(L)'
;MTITQAIKSCSPSCFYNLDRVEKSRLCMRFIDFGKKISSGDTERIVKYILFNSRLGRSIGNDIFSLSNDKMENIINNISKLHSSLSTGRYQKSAILSLVASEFSPSQLSSFGFEFSRTQFNTAKQKASEDQFTLDYYQRQIPKSRSAVGQTVVDLVKSYLHRYSQPSSITGRRVGEDSNGLGTP
;
A
#
# COMPACT_ATOMS: atom_id res chain seq x y z
N MET A 1 -19.11 -47.22 -27.47
CA MET A 1 -19.48 -46.29 -26.38
C MET A 1 -18.54 -45.11 -26.43
N THR A 2 -19.02 -43.95 -26.88
CA THR A 2 -18.20 -42.75 -27.12
C THR A 2 -17.73 -42.16 -25.78
N ILE A 3 -16.49 -41.66 -25.69
CA ILE A 3 -15.91 -41.05 -24.46
C ILE A 3 -16.88 -40.02 -23.82
N THR A 4 -17.64 -39.31 -24.65
CA THR A 4 -18.67 -38.34 -24.27
C THR A 4 -19.82 -38.94 -23.45
N GLN A 5 -20.19 -40.21 -23.66
CA GLN A 5 -21.24 -40.89 -22.88
C GLN A 5 -20.73 -41.32 -21.50
N ALA A 6 -19.46 -41.74 -21.39
CA ALA A 6 -18.86 -42.13 -20.12
C ALA A 6 -18.68 -40.94 -19.15
N ILE A 7 -18.35 -39.76 -19.69
CA ILE A 7 -18.22 -38.52 -18.91
C ILE A 7 -19.59 -38.04 -18.40
N LYS A 8 -20.65 -38.20 -19.19
CA LYS A 8 -22.03 -37.86 -18.76
C LYS A 8 -22.61 -38.82 -17.72
N SER A 9 -22.14 -40.08 -17.68
CA SER A 9 -22.60 -41.07 -16.69
C SER A 9 -21.86 -41.01 -15.35
N CYS A 10 -20.70 -40.35 -15.28
CA CYS A 10 -20.00 -40.15 -14.01
C CYS A 10 -20.65 -39.00 -13.25
N SER A 11 -21.45 -39.33 -12.24
CA SER A 11 -21.96 -38.33 -11.28
C SER A 11 -20.79 -37.64 -10.56
N PRO A 12 -20.80 -36.30 -10.41
CA PRO A 12 -19.83 -35.58 -9.58
C PRO A 12 -19.71 -36.13 -8.15
N SER A 13 -20.76 -36.78 -7.65
CA SER A 13 -20.80 -37.41 -6.32
C SER A 13 -19.78 -38.53 -6.11
N CYS A 14 -19.26 -39.14 -7.19
CA CYS A 14 -18.30 -40.23 -7.08
C CYS A 14 -16.94 -39.77 -6.54
N PHE A 15 -16.53 -38.52 -6.75
CA PHE A 15 -15.27 -38.01 -6.23
C PHE A 15 -15.36 -37.65 -4.74
N TYR A 16 -16.47 -37.02 -4.32
CA TYR A 16 -16.62 -36.55 -2.95
C TYR A 16 -16.72 -37.68 -1.92
N ASN A 17 -17.24 -38.84 -2.33
CA ASN A 17 -17.38 -40.04 -1.51
C ASN A 17 -16.09 -40.85 -1.31
N LEU A 18 -15.00 -40.51 -2.01
CA LEU A 18 -13.71 -41.20 -1.89
C LEU A 18 -12.96 -40.78 -0.62
N ASP A 19 -12.19 -41.70 -0.04
CA ASP A 19 -11.25 -41.36 1.03
C ASP A 19 -10.09 -40.50 0.49
N ARG A 20 -9.39 -39.78 1.38
CA ARG A 20 -8.26 -38.90 1.05
C ARG A 20 -7.18 -39.62 0.22
N VAL A 21 -6.87 -40.88 0.54
CA VAL A 21 -5.87 -41.67 -0.18
C VAL A 21 -6.34 -41.98 -1.60
N GLU A 22 -7.62 -42.31 -1.76
CA GLU A 22 -8.22 -42.65 -3.05
C GLU A 22 -8.34 -41.41 -3.95
N LYS A 23 -8.72 -40.26 -3.38
CA LYS A 23 -8.71 -38.96 -4.06
C LYS A 23 -7.32 -38.64 -4.59
N SER A 24 -6.28 -38.82 -3.76
CA SER A 24 -4.89 -38.58 -4.17
C SER A 24 -4.46 -39.51 -5.32
N ARG A 25 -4.76 -40.82 -5.22
CA ARG A 25 -4.46 -41.80 -6.28
C ARG A 25 -5.18 -41.47 -7.59
N LEU A 26 -6.44 -41.03 -7.52
CA LEU A 26 -7.22 -40.64 -8.68
C LEU A 26 -6.64 -39.38 -9.35
N CYS A 27 -6.27 -38.36 -8.57
CA CYS A 27 -5.59 -37.17 -9.09
C CYS A 27 -4.25 -37.52 -9.77
N MET A 28 -3.47 -38.45 -9.20
CA MET A 28 -2.23 -38.92 -9.83
C MET A 28 -2.48 -39.58 -11.19
N ARG A 29 -3.51 -40.43 -11.30
CA ARG A 29 -3.89 -41.04 -12.58
C ARG A 29 -4.33 -39.99 -13.60
N PHE A 30 -5.03 -38.94 -13.16
CA PHE A 30 -5.38 -37.81 -14.03
C PHE A 30 -4.16 -37.08 -14.56
N ILE A 31 -3.15 -36.85 -13.71
CA ILE A 31 -1.88 -36.21 -14.11
C ILE A 31 -1.13 -37.11 -15.11
N ASP A 32 -1.04 -38.42 -14.83
CA ASP A 32 -0.36 -39.37 -15.72
C ASP A 32 -1.06 -39.49 -17.08
N PHE A 33 -2.39 -39.42 -17.08
CA PHE A 33 -3.17 -39.35 -18.32
C PHE A 33 -2.89 -38.05 -19.08
N GLY A 34 -2.83 -36.92 -18.37
CA GLY A 34 -2.41 -35.63 -18.92
C GLY A 34 -1.04 -35.73 -19.59
N LYS A 35 -0.05 -36.34 -18.93
CA LYS A 35 1.31 -36.55 -19.48
C LYS A 35 1.31 -37.38 -20.76
N LYS A 36 0.48 -38.42 -20.81
CA LYS A 36 0.34 -39.28 -22.00
C LYS A 36 -0.24 -38.52 -23.19
N ILE A 37 -1.27 -37.69 -22.96
CA ILE A 37 -1.91 -36.90 -24.04
C ILE A 37 -1.01 -35.75 -24.47
N SER A 38 -0.30 -35.12 -23.52
CA SER A 38 0.52 -33.95 -23.79
C SER A 38 1.91 -34.28 -24.34
N SER A 39 2.23 -35.56 -24.55
CA SER A 39 3.59 -36.01 -24.89
C SER A 39 4.65 -35.44 -23.92
N GLY A 40 4.30 -35.32 -22.63
CA GLY A 40 5.16 -34.75 -21.58
C GLY A 40 4.93 -33.27 -21.27
N ASP A 41 4.27 -32.48 -22.12
CA ASP A 41 4.05 -31.04 -21.91
C ASP A 41 2.71 -30.75 -21.21
N THR A 42 2.56 -31.26 -19.99
CA THR A 42 1.30 -31.14 -19.22
C THR A 42 0.94 -29.69 -18.90
N GLU A 43 1.93 -28.83 -18.77
CA GLU A 43 1.74 -27.42 -18.41
C GLU A 43 0.91 -26.68 -19.46
N ARG A 44 1.20 -26.90 -20.75
CA ARG A 44 0.44 -26.26 -21.84
C ARG A 44 -1.01 -26.73 -21.90
N ILE A 45 -1.27 -28.02 -21.70
CA ILE A 45 -2.64 -28.54 -21.68
C ILE A 45 -3.41 -27.97 -20.49
N VAL A 46 -2.80 -27.95 -19.30
CA VAL A 46 -3.43 -27.38 -18.10
C VAL A 46 -3.69 -25.89 -18.27
N LYS A 47 -2.73 -25.12 -18.80
CA LYS A 47 -2.92 -23.70 -19.14
C LYS A 47 -4.05 -23.50 -20.15
N TYR A 48 -4.11 -24.30 -21.21
CA TYR A 48 -5.17 -24.20 -22.20
C TYR A 48 -6.55 -24.49 -21.57
N ILE A 49 -6.65 -25.54 -20.76
CA ILE A 49 -7.90 -25.89 -20.08
C ILE A 49 -8.31 -24.76 -19.13
N LEU A 50 -7.42 -24.30 -18.24
CA LEU A 50 -7.76 -23.30 -17.21
C LEU A 50 -8.04 -21.90 -17.77
N PHE A 51 -7.37 -21.47 -18.83
CA PHE A 51 -7.47 -20.07 -19.29
C PHE A 51 -8.25 -19.91 -20.61
N ASN A 52 -8.23 -20.90 -21.51
CA ASN A 52 -8.81 -20.79 -22.84
C ASN A 52 -10.15 -21.54 -23.01
N SER A 53 -10.44 -22.56 -22.19
CA SER A 53 -11.75 -23.21 -22.20
C SER A 53 -12.81 -22.38 -21.49
N ARG A 54 -14.04 -22.31 -22.02
CA ARG A 54 -15.16 -21.60 -21.35
C ARG A 54 -15.44 -22.17 -19.96
N LEU A 55 -15.43 -23.49 -19.81
CA LEU A 55 -15.65 -24.16 -18.52
C LEU A 55 -14.42 -24.04 -17.61
N GLY A 56 -13.22 -24.18 -18.18
CA GLY A 56 -12.00 -24.10 -17.39
C GLY A 56 -11.69 -22.69 -16.91
N ARG A 57 -12.18 -21.63 -17.58
CA ARG A 57 -12.10 -20.25 -17.09
C ARG A 57 -12.93 -20.06 -15.81
N SER A 58 -14.10 -20.68 -15.71
CA SER A 58 -14.89 -20.69 -14.45
C SER A 58 -14.10 -21.36 -13.33
N ILE A 59 -13.58 -22.56 -13.59
CA ILE A 59 -12.78 -23.32 -12.62
C ILE A 59 -11.50 -22.56 -12.24
N GLY A 60 -10.84 -21.93 -13.20
CA GLY A 60 -9.68 -21.08 -12.97
C GLY A 60 -10.04 -19.94 -12.02
N ASN A 61 -11.12 -19.21 -12.32
CA ASN A 61 -11.60 -18.13 -11.46
C ASN A 61 -11.92 -18.61 -10.04
N ASP A 62 -12.55 -19.79 -9.89
CA ASP A 62 -12.89 -20.38 -8.59
C ASP A 62 -11.62 -20.82 -7.81
N ILE A 63 -10.61 -21.34 -8.50
CA ILE A 63 -9.31 -21.70 -7.90
C ILE A 63 -8.55 -20.44 -7.48
N PHE A 64 -8.56 -19.41 -8.31
CA PHE A 64 -7.96 -18.11 -7.98
C PHE A 64 -8.69 -17.45 -6.81
N SER A 65 -10.02 -17.56 -6.71
CA SER A 65 -10.75 -17.05 -5.55
C SER A 65 -10.38 -17.78 -4.25
N LEU A 66 -10.23 -19.11 -4.28
CA LEU A 66 -9.76 -19.87 -3.09
C LEU A 66 -8.33 -19.50 -2.65
N SER A 67 -7.45 -19.20 -3.61
CA SER A 67 -6.11 -18.67 -3.32
C SER A 67 -6.18 -17.27 -2.71
N ASN A 68 -7.18 -16.47 -3.09
CA ASN A 68 -7.36 -15.12 -2.62
C ASN A 68 -7.83 -15.05 -1.16
N ASP A 69 -8.54 -16.06 -0.63
CA ASP A 69 -9.06 -16.01 0.76
C ASP A 69 -7.98 -15.72 1.81
N LYS A 70 -6.79 -16.32 1.68
CA LYS A 70 -5.67 -16.02 2.60
C LYS A 70 -5.13 -14.61 2.40
N MET A 71 -5.01 -14.18 1.16
CA MET A 71 -4.54 -12.85 0.80
C MET A 71 -5.53 -11.77 1.29
N GLU A 72 -6.83 -11.95 1.05
CA GLU A 72 -7.90 -11.09 1.55
C GLU A 72 -7.90 -11.02 3.07
N ASN A 73 -7.72 -12.13 3.78
CA ASN A 73 -7.61 -12.13 5.24
C ASN A 73 -6.41 -11.31 5.73
N ILE A 74 -5.25 -11.43 5.08
CA ILE A 74 -4.07 -10.62 5.40
C ILE A 74 -4.36 -9.14 5.16
N ILE A 75 -4.94 -8.79 4.02
CA ILE A 75 -5.27 -7.40 3.67
C ILE A 75 -6.31 -6.83 4.64
N ASN A 76 -7.32 -7.60 5.01
CA ASN A 76 -8.33 -7.22 5.99
C ASN A 76 -7.72 -6.98 7.37
N ASN A 77 -6.71 -7.76 7.77
CA ASN A 77 -5.99 -7.53 9.03
C ASN A 77 -5.14 -6.25 8.97
N ILE A 78 -4.49 -5.97 7.83
CA ILE A 78 -3.76 -4.70 7.61
C ILE A 78 -4.73 -3.52 7.61
N SER A 79 -5.92 -3.66 7.01
CA SER A 79 -6.99 -2.66 7.03
C SER A 79 -7.44 -2.34 8.45
N LYS A 80 -7.67 -3.37 9.28
CA LYS A 80 -7.98 -3.21 10.71
C LYS A 80 -6.88 -2.47 11.47
N LEU A 81 -5.60 -2.79 11.19
CA LEU A 81 -4.45 -2.11 11.78
C LEU A 81 -4.36 -0.63 11.33
N HIS A 82 -4.64 -0.36 10.06
CA HIS A 82 -4.69 0.99 9.53
C HIS A 82 -5.79 1.81 10.19
N SER A 83 -6.98 1.23 10.37
CA SER A 83 -8.15 1.91 10.94
C SER A 83 -8.07 2.10 12.45
N SER A 84 -7.37 1.22 13.19
CA SER A 84 -7.20 1.36 14.65
C SER A 84 -6.34 2.55 15.07
N LEU A 85 -5.52 3.09 14.15
CA LEU A 85 -4.66 4.24 14.41
C LEU A 85 -5.44 5.56 14.32
N SER A 86 -5.93 6.09 15.43
CA SER A 86 -6.70 7.36 15.43
C SER A 86 -5.84 8.61 15.18
N THR A 87 -4.59 8.63 15.63
CA THR A 87 -3.74 9.84 15.68
C THR A 87 -2.41 9.72 14.93
N GLY A 88 -1.99 8.52 14.55
CA GLY A 88 -0.69 8.26 13.89
C GLY A 88 -0.70 8.48 12.38
N ARG A 89 -0.70 9.74 11.90
CA ARG A 89 -0.67 10.05 10.45
C ARG A 89 0.50 9.41 9.70
N TYR A 90 1.68 9.38 10.31
CA TYR A 90 2.86 8.81 9.68
C TYR A 90 2.78 7.27 9.64
N GLN A 91 2.39 6.66 10.75
CA GLN A 91 2.18 5.22 10.87
C GLN A 91 1.11 4.73 9.91
N LYS A 92 -0.02 5.44 9.80
CA LYS A 92 -1.08 5.16 8.80
C LYS A 92 -0.53 5.13 7.38
N SER A 93 0.28 6.12 7.01
CA SER A 93 0.90 6.18 5.70
C SER A 93 1.90 5.05 5.46
N ALA A 94 2.65 4.62 6.47
CA ALA A 94 3.60 3.50 6.38
C ALA A 94 2.90 2.12 6.32
N ILE A 95 1.75 1.98 6.96
CA ILE A 95 0.93 0.76 6.85
C ILE A 95 0.24 0.71 5.49
N LEU A 96 -0.28 1.85 5.00
CA LEU A 96 -0.89 1.92 3.67
C LEU A 96 0.12 1.62 2.57
N SER A 97 1.40 1.99 2.73
CA SER A 97 2.43 1.69 1.73
C SER A 97 2.70 0.19 1.55
N LEU A 98 2.41 -0.65 2.56
CA LEU A 98 2.54 -2.11 2.44
C LEU A 98 1.65 -2.70 1.34
N VAL A 99 0.52 -2.06 1.04
CA VAL A 99 -0.48 -2.54 0.08
C VAL A 99 -0.69 -1.62 -1.12
N ALA A 100 -0.17 -0.38 -1.09
CA ALA A 100 -0.37 0.62 -2.14
C ALA A 100 0.34 0.33 -3.47
N SER A 101 1.37 -0.52 -3.47
CA SER A 101 2.06 -0.95 -4.70
C SER A 101 1.27 -2.04 -5.45
N GLU A 102 0.69 -2.98 -4.71
CA GLU A 102 0.04 -4.17 -5.27
C GLU A 102 -1.41 -3.92 -5.70
N PHE A 103 -2.11 -3.00 -5.02
CA PHE A 103 -3.53 -2.80 -5.22
C PHE A 103 -3.87 -1.40 -5.74
N SER A 104 -4.90 -1.36 -6.58
CA SER A 104 -5.49 -0.11 -7.02
C SER A 104 -6.29 0.59 -5.88
N PRO A 105 -6.51 1.91 -5.96
CA PRO A 105 -7.28 2.64 -4.96
C PRO A 105 -8.70 2.08 -4.73
N SER A 106 -9.37 1.62 -5.79
CA SER A 106 -10.72 1.06 -5.70
C SER A 106 -10.74 -0.28 -4.95
N GLN A 107 -9.73 -1.13 -5.16
CA GLN A 107 -9.58 -2.39 -4.44
C GLN A 107 -9.30 -2.14 -2.95
N LEU A 108 -8.39 -1.23 -2.62
CA LEU A 108 -8.12 -0.88 -1.22
C LEU A 108 -9.36 -0.31 -0.52
N SER A 109 -10.15 0.49 -1.23
CA SER A 109 -11.43 0.98 -0.70
C SER A 109 -12.40 -0.17 -0.42
N SER A 110 -12.46 -1.20 -1.28
CA SER A 110 -13.29 -2.39 -1.02
C SER A 110 -12.82 -3.22 0.18
N PHE A 111 -11.52 -3.18 0.51
CA PHE A 111 -10.96 -3.79 1.71
C PHE A 111 -11.13 -2.94 2.99
N GLY A 112 -11.79 -1.78 2.89
CA GLY A 112 -12.10 -0.92 4.06
C GLY A 112 -11.00 0.08 4.43
N PHE A 113 -10.02 0.33 3.56
CA PHE A 113 -9.04 1.38 3.79
C PHE A 113 -9.63 2.76 3.49
N GLU A 114 -9.46 3.68 4.45
CA GLU A 114 -9.84 5.09 4.28
C GLU A 114 -8.60 5.95 4.04
N PHE A 115 -8.52 6.60 2.87
CA PHE A 115 -7.42 7.50 2.54
C PHE A 115 -7.85 8.53 1.50
N SER A 116 -7.15 9.67 1.48
CA SER A 116 -7.24 10.63 0.39
C SER A 116 -6.34 10.23 -0.79
N ARG A 117 -6.60 10.83 -1.96
CA ARG A 117 -5.76 10.63 -3.14
C ARG A 117 -4.29 11.02 -2.91
N THR A 118 -4.04 12.06 -2.11
CA THR A 118 -2.67 12.49 -1.76
C THR A 118 -1.97 11.52 -0.81
N GLN A 119 -2.71 10.94 0.14
CA GLN A 119 -2.20 9.91 1.05
C GLN A 119 -1.84 8.64 0.28
N PHE A 120 -2.67 8.21 -0.67
CA PHE A 120 -2.38 7.07 -1.54
C PHE A 120 -1.10 7.28 -2.35
N ASN A 121 -0.95 8.44 -3.00
CA ASN A 121 0.25 8.75 -3.78
C ASN A 121 1.52 8.76 -2.93
N THR A 122 1.43 9.34 -1.72
CA THR A 122 2.55 9.33 -0.75
C THR A 122 2.90 7.90 -0.32
N ALA A 123 1.89 7.08 -0.03
CA ALA A 123 2.10 5.69 0.35
C ALA A 123 2.72 4.87 -0.79
N LYS A 124 2.29 5.10 -2.04
CA LYS A 124 2.86 4.47 -3.22
C LYS A 124 4.32 4.88 -3.45
N GLN A 125 4.64 6.17 -3.24
CA GLN A 125 6.01 6.64 -3.29
C GLN A 125 6.89 5.98 -2.21
N LYS A 126 6.40 5.91 -0.96
CA LYS A 126 7.12 5.23 0.13
C LYS A 126 7.37 3.76 -0.17
N ALA A 127 6.39 3.07 -0.78
CA ALA A 127 6.55 1.70 -1.22
C ALA A 127 7.65 1.56 -2.28
N SER A 128 7.73 2.50 -3.22
CA SER A 128 8.81 2.50 -4.23
C SER A 128 10.20 2.82 -3.66
N GLU A 129 10.25 3.48 -2.49
CA GLU A 129 11.49 3.80 -1.78
C GLU A 129 11.83 2.77 -0.68
N ASP A 130 11.08 1.66 -0.59
CA ASP A 130 11.16 0.64 0.47
C ASP A 130 11.14 1.21 1.91
N GLN A 131 10.45 2.34 2.11
CA GLN A 131 10.35 3.02 3.40
C GLN A 131 9.11 2.57 4.18
N PHE A 132 9.25 1.51 4.96
CA PHE A 132 8.18 0.94 5.81
C PHE A 132 8.34 1.24 7.30
N THR A 133 9.22 2.17 7.67
CA THR A 133 9.51 2.51 9.07
C THR A 133 8.29 3.09 9.77
N LEU A 134 8.01 2.62 11.00
CA LEU A 134 6.96 3.17 11.86
C LEU A 134 7.44 4.30 12.78
N ASP A 135 8.76 4.50 12.85
CA ASP A 135 9.37 5.53 13.68
C ASP A 135 8.90 6.93 13.28
N TYR A 136 8.86 7.83 14.25
CA TYR A 136 8.49 9.21 13.97
C TYR A 136 9.39 9.81 12.89
N TYR A 137 8.77 10.36 11.85
CA TYR A 137 9.44 11.17 10.85
C TYR A 137 10.30 12.24 11.53
N GLN A 138 11.61 12.02 11.55
CA GLN A 138 12.55 13.09 11.85
C GLN A 138 12.58 13.99 10.63
N ARG A 139 12.04 15.21 10.77
CA ARG A 139 12.19 16.25 9.75
C ARG A 139 13.69 16.46 9.52
N GLN A 140 14.19 15.97 8.39
CA GLN A 140 15.48 16.43 7.91
C GLN A 140 15.29 17.89 7.48
N ILE A 141 15.65 18.81 8.36
CA ILE A 141 15.69 20.24 8.04
C ILE A 141 16.86 20.40 7.06
N PRO A 142 16.62 20.86 5.83
CA PRO A 142 17.71 21.14 4.90
C PRO A 142 18.70 22.11 5.56
N LYS A 143 20.01 21.92 5.37
CA LYS A 143 21.03 22.81 5.93
C LYS A 143 20.82 24.28 5.57
N SER A 144 20.14 24.58 4.46
CA SER A 144 19.75 25.94 4.07
C SER A 144 18.70 26.59 4.98
N ARG A 145 17.93 25.80 5.75
CA ARG A 145 16.91 26.26 6.70
C ARG A 145 17.28 25.98 8.16
N SER A 146 18.48 25.47 8.44
CA SER A 146 18.93 25.28 9.81
C SER A 146 19.11 26.64 10.50
N ALA A 147 18.72 26.71 11.78
CA ALA A 147 18.91 27.92 12.57
C ALA A 147 20.40 28.33 12.56
N VAL A 148 20.66 29.57 12.16
CA VAL A 148 22.00 30.15 12.19
C VAL A 148 22.40 30.32 13.66
N GLY A 149 23.63 29.93 14.00
CA GLY A 149 24.13 30.04 15.37
C GLY A 149 24.05 31.47 15.89
N GLN A 150 23.66 31.64 17.16
CA GLN A 150 23.46 32.95 17.78
C GLN A 150 24.71 33.84 17.67
N THR A 151 25.90 33.24 17.72
CA THR A 151 27.19 33.92 17.54
C THR A 151 27.32 34.62 16.18
N VAL A 152 26.83 34.01 15.10
CA VAL A 152 26.86 34.60 13.75
C VAL A 152 25.84 35.74 13.67
N VAL A 153 24.66 35.58 14.29
CA VAL A 153 23.65 36.62 14.37
C VAL A 153 24.17 37.85 15.12
N ASP A 154 24.84 37.62 16.25
CA ASP A 154 25.40 38.69 17.08
C ASP A 154 26.58 39.39 16.39
N LEU A 155 27.41 38.65 15.65
CA LEU A 155 28.45 39.21 14.80
C LEU A 155 27.85 40.13 13.73
N VAL A 156 26.82 39.68 13.01
CA VAL A 156 26.14 40.49 11.98
C VAL A 156 25.51 41.74 12.59
N LYS A 157 24.84 41.61 13.75
CA LYS A 157 24.29 42.78 14.48
C LYS A 157 25.38 43.77 14.86
N SER A 158 26.52 43.29 15.38
CA SER A 158 27.63 44.15 15.77
C SER A 158 28.26 44.88 14.57
N TYR A 159 28.34 44.20 13.43
CA TYR A 159 28.83 44.77 12.19
C TYR A 159 27.88 45.85 11.66
N LEU A 160 26.59 45.54 11.56
CA LEU A 160 25.57 46.50 11.16
C LEU A 160 25.57 47.72 12.08
N HIS A 161 25.58 47.52 13.40
CA HIS A 161 25.60 48.64 14.34
C HIS A 161 26.85 49.52 14.22
N ARG A 162 28.00 48.95 13.83
CA ARG A 162 29.26 49.69 13.67
C ARG A 162 29.31 50.51 12.38
N TYR A 163 28.70 50.00 11.31
CA TYR A 163 28.81 50.61 9.97
C TYR A 163 27.51 51.25 9.47
N SER A 164 26.40 51.10 10.20
CA SER A 164 25.17 51.84 9.94
C SER A 164 25.33 53.29 10.36
N GLN A 165 25.18 54.19 9.40
CA GLN A 165 25.02 55.61 9.65
C GLN A 165 23.61 55.86 10.21
N PRO A 166 23.44 56.71 11.24
CA PRO A 166 22.13 57.13 11.67
C PRO A 166 21.44 57.87 10.51
N SER A 167 20.28 57.36 10.10
CA SER A 167 19.44 58.00 9.08
C SER A 167 19.01 59.38 9.59
N SER A 168 19.25 60.43 8.79
CA SER A 168 18.75 61.79 9.06
C SER A 168 17.27 61.96 8.72
N ILE A 169 16.63 60.94 8.12
CA ILE A 169 15.18 60.89 7.96
C ILE A 169 14.59 60.38 9.27
N THR A 170 14.02 61.30 10.04
CA THR A 170 13.03 60.99 11.06
C THR A 170 11.81 60.42 10.34
N GLY A 171 11.76 59.09 10.21
CA GLY A 171 10.53 58.42 9.79
C GLY A 171 9.44 58.78 10.79
N ARG A 172 8.47 59.59 10.34
CA ARG A 172 7.29 59.98 11.11
C ARG A 172 6.69 58.71 11.73
N ARG A 173 6.70 58.60 13.05
CA ARG A 173 5.95 57.56 13.75
C ARG A 173 4.48 57.81 13.44
N VAL A 174 3.90 56.98 12.58
CA VAL A 174 2.44 56.89 12.45
C VAL A 174 1.99 55.99 13.58
N GLY A 175 1.42 56.61 14.61
CA GLY A 175 0.76 55.94 15.73
C GLY A 175 1.55 55.96 17.03
N GLU A 176 1.41 57.04 17.79
CA GLU A 176 1.34 57.01 19.26
C GLU A 176 0.85 58.40 19.72
N ASP A 177 -0.42 58.66 19.42
CA ASP A 177 -1.15 59.76 20.05
C ASP A 177 -1.57 59.31 21.46
N SER A 178 -1.16 60.12 22.44
CA SER A 178 -1.86 60.43 23.70
C SER A 178 -2.39 59.28 24.57
N ASN A 179 -1.80 59.09 25.76
CA ASN A 179 -2.53 59.11 27.04
C ASN A 179 -1.60 59.04 28.27
N GLY A 180 -1.89 59.87 29.27
CA GLY A 180 -1.73 59.50 30.68
C GLY A 180 -0.68 60.25 31.50
N LEU A 181 -1.12 61.34 32.15
CA LEU A 181 -0.80 61.82 33.50
C LEU A 181 0.59 61.59 34.14
N GLY A 182 1.14 62.67 34.68
CA GLY A 182 1.88 62.62 35.95
C GLY A 182 2.89 63.74 36.15
N THR A 183 2.48 64.84 36.77
CA THR A 183 3.37 65.62 37.64
C THR A 183 2.65 65.94 38.95
N PRO A 184 3.38 65.93 40.08
CA PRO A 184 2.85 66.04 41.43
C PRO A 184 2.29 67.43 41.76
#